data_AF-A0A966HFI0-F1
#
_entry.id   AF-A0A966HFI0-F1
#
_cell.length_a   1.000
_cell.length_b   1.000
_cell.length_c   1.000
_cell.angle_alpha   90.00
_cell.angle_beta   90.00
_cell.angle_gamma   90.00
#
_symmetry.space_group_name_H-M   'P 1'
#
loop_
_entity.id
_entity.type
_entity.pdbx_description
1 polymer ?
#
loop_
_entity_poly.entity_id
_entity_poly.type
_entity_poly.pdbx_seq_one_letter_code
_entity_poly.pdbx_strand_id
1 'polypeptide(L)'
;MIKKLAVLMFVSIGVVSALVAPPVMANCTGGNILTLKPWYSGLTCDGNNSVVVPSDPDGQKNMVWTIGLNIVEDLLQIVGYLTIGMLIYGGFVYMTSTGKPDKIVAGKKIIINSLVAMVIAISSVLFVNLIIRNALGVN
;
A
#
# COMPACT_ATOMS: atom_id res chain seq x y z
N MET A 1 1.51 28.07 16.27
CA MET A 1 2.68 27.17 16.46
C MET A 1 2.33 25.69 16.26
N ILE A 2 1.17 25.21 16.72
CA ILE A 2 0.69 23.82 16.57
C ILE A 2 0.61 23.32 15.11
N LYS A 3 0.23 24.18 14.15
CA LYS A 3 0.18 23.80 12.72
C LYS A 3 1.55 23.49 12.11
N LYS A 4 2.62 24.16 12.56
CA LYS A 4 4.00 23.91 12.09
C LYS A 4 4.59 22.65 12.74
N LEU A 5 4.17 22.32 13.96
CA LEU A 5 4.61 21.14 14.70
C LEU A 5 3.98 19.84 14.17
N ALA A 6 2.70 19.88 13.77
CA ALA A 6 2.04 18.73 13.14
C ALA A 6 2.62 18.39 11.75
N VAL A 7 3.03 19.40 10.98
CA VAL A 7 3.71 19.21 9.69
C VAL A 7 5.12 18.62 9.87
N LEU A 8 5.82 18.97 10.96
CA LEU A 8 7.14 18.40 11.28
C LEU A 8 7.07 16.93 11.77
N MET A 9 6.00 16.52 12.45
CA MET A 9 5.79 15.11 12.84
C MET A 9 5.45 14.19 11.65
N PHE A 10 4.76 14.70 10.64
CA PHE A 10 4.48 13.93 9.41
C PHE A 10 5.72 13.76 8.53
N VAL A 11 6.69 14.68 8.59
CA VAL A 11 7.91 14.64 7.77
C VAL A 11 9.00 13.74 8.39
N SER A 12 9.05 13.59 9.71
CA SER A 12 10.10 12.81 10.38
C SER A 12 9.95 11.29 10.25
N ILE A 13 8.76 10.77 9.99
CA ILE A 13 8.53 9.32 9.81
C ILE A 13 8.98 8.82 8.42
N GLY A 14 9.26 9.72 7.47
CA GLY A 14 9.61 9.36 6.09
C GLY A 14 11.09 9.09 5.80
N VAL A 15 12.01 9.24 6.75
CA VAL A 15 13.47 9.31 6.43
C VAL A 15 14.30 8.08 6.85
N VAL A 16 13.78 7.14 7.65
CA VAL A 16 14.60 6.07 8.26
C VAL A 16 14.49 4.71 7.55
N SER A 17 14.66 4.62 6.23
CA SER A 17 14.68 3.30 5.55
C SER A 17 15.59 3.19 4.31
N ALA A 18 16.70 3.95 4.25
CA ALA A 18 17.61 3.94 3.09
C ALA A 18 18.96 3.23 3.31
N LEU A 19 19.05 2.23 4.18
CA LEU A 19 20.29 1.48 4.39
C LEU A 19 19.94 -0.02 4.49
N VAL A 20 19.86 -0.73 3.36
CA VAL A 20 20.78 -1.78 2.89
C VAL A 20 20.20 -2.36 1.58
N ALA A 21 20.92 -2.27 0.46
CA ALA A 21 20.63 -3.05 -0.74
C ALA A 21 21.70 -4.16 -0.86
N PRO A 22 21.34 -5.46 -0.84
CA PRO A 22 22.26 -6.55 -1.13
C PRO A 22 22.63 -6.63 -2.63
N PRO A 23 23.76 -7.27 -2.97
CA PRO A 23 24.35 -7.23 -4.31
C PRO A 23 23.46 -7.89 -5.38
N VAL A 24 23.45 -7.22 -6.54
CA VAL A 24 22.73 -7.57 -7.77
C VAL A 24 23.18 -8.91 -8.36
N MET A 25 22.23 -9.84 -8.46
CA MET A 25 22.20 -10.86 -9.50
C MET A 25 20.94 -10.63 -10.34
N ALA A 26 21.02 -10.96 -11.64
CA ALA A 26 20.03 -10.67 -12.69
C ALA A 26 18.57 -10.98 -12.34
N ASN A 27 17.94 -10.04 -11.66
CA ASN A 27 16.52 -9.88 -11.42
C ASN A 27 16.27 -8.40 -11.71
N CYS A 28 15.13 -8.02 -12.30
CA CYS A 28 14.80 -6.61 -12.46
C CYS A 28 14.56 -6.00 -11.07
N THR A 29 15.64 -5.61 -10.41
CA THR A 29 15.61 -4.95 -9.11
C THR A 29 15.29 -3.48 -9.36
N GLY A 30 14.02 -3.19 -9.61
CA GLY A 30 13.53 -1.83 -9.51
C GLY A 30 13.62 -1.37 -8.06
N GLY A 31 14.23 -0.21 -7.83
CA GLY A 31 14.26 0.39 -6.50
C GLY A 31 12.85 0.78 -6.06
N ASN A 32 12.52 0.52 -4.80
CA ASN A 32 11.25 0.98 -4.23
C ASN A 32 11.31 2.49 -4.01
N ILE A 33 10.36 3.23 -4.57
CA ILE A 33 10.20 4.66 -4.29
C ILE A 33 9.08 4.79 -3.25
N LEU A 34 9.41 5.30 -2.06
CA LEU A 34 8.44 5.44 -0.96
C LEU A 34 7.74 4.11 -0.61
N THR A 35 8.50 3.03 -0.48
CA THR A 35 8.06 1.63 -0.20
C THR A 35 7.17 0.98 -1.27
N LEU A 36 6.76 1.70 -2.32
CA LEU A 36 6.01 1.17 -3.44
C LEU A 36 6.91 0.32 -4.32
N LYS A 37 6.45 -0.88 -4.66
CA LYS A 37 7.18 -1.78 -5.54
C LYS A 37 6.96 -1.34 -7.00
N PRO A 38 7.92 -1.56 -7.90
CA PRO A 38 7.65 -1.41 -9.32
C PRO A 38 6.64 -2.47 -9.78
N TRP A 39 5.77 -2.13 -10.72
CA TRP A 39 4.81 -3.07 -11.32
C TRP A 39 5.47 -4.34 -11.90
N TYR A 40 6.73 -4.22 -12.33
CA TYR A 40 7.55 -5.31 -12.90
C TYR A 40 8.35 -6.10 -11.85
N SER A 41 8.15 -5.86 -10.55
CA SER A 41 8.87 -6.55 -9.47
C SER A 41 8.55 -8.05 -9.46
N GLY A 42 9.60 -8.89 -9.52
CA GLY A 42 9.45 -10.35 -9.52
C GLY A 42 9.38 -11.00 -10.91
N LEU A 43 9.58 -10.24 -11.99
CA LEU A 43 9.69 -10.77 -13.34
C LEU A 43 11.13 -11.14 -13.69
N THR A 44 11.30 -12.20 -14.48
CA THR A 44 12.61 -12.61 -15.00
C THR A 44 13.08 -11.61 -16.05
N CYS A 45 14.33 -11.17 -15.94
CA CYS A 45 14.90 -10.18 -16.84
C CYS A 45 16.13 -10.71 -17.55
N ASP A 46 16.23 -10.38 -18.84
CA ASP A 46 17.41 -10.64 -19.66
C ASP A 46 18.51 -9.63 -19.28
N GLY A 47 19.77 -9.96 -19.58
CA GLY A 47 20.96 -9.16 -19.26
C GLY A 47 20.94 -7.73 -19.80
N ASN A 48 19.96 -7.38 -20.64
CA ASN A 48 19.69 -6.05 -21.18
C ASN A 48 18.64 -5.24 -20.39
N ASN A 49 18.28 -5.68 -19.17
CA ASN A 49 17.34 -5.00 -18.27
C ASN A 49 15.93 -4.83 -18.87
N SER A 50 15.52 -5.77 -19.71
CA SER A 50 14.19 -5.89 -20.30
C SER A 50 13.40 -7.02 -19.64
N VAL A 51 12.10 -6.80 -19.47
CA VAL A 51 11.16 -7.82 -18.98
C VAL A 51 10.98 -8.87 -20.07
N VAL A 52 11.35 -10.12 -19.78
CA VAL A 52 11.17 -11.24 -20.71
C VAL A 52 9.77 -11.81 -20.53
N VAL A 53 9.01 -11.89 -21.62
CA VAL A 53 7.71 -12.54 -21.65
C VAL A 53 7.91 -14.04 -21.92
N PRO A 54 7.51 -14.94 -21.00
CA PRO A 54 7.60 -16.38 -21.24
C PRO A 54 6.76 -16.78 -22.46
N SER A 55 7.28 -17.69 -23.27
CA SER A 55 6.57 -18.23 -24.46
C SER A 55 5.52 -19.30 -24.10
N ASP A 56 5.49 -19.77 -22.84
CA ASP A 56 4.56 -20.78 -22.37
C ASP A 56 3.17 -20.18 -22.03
N PRO A 57 2.06 -20.84 -22.42
CA PRO A 57 0.71 -20.35 -22.15
C PRO A 57 0.41 -20.14 -20.65
N ASP A 58 0.99 -20.97 -19.78
CA ASP A 58 0.81 -20.87 -18.33
C ASP A 58 1.78 -19.88 -17.68
N GLY A 59 2.96 -19.67 -18.30
CA GLY A 59 3.91 -18.64 -17.91
C GLY A 59 3.37 -17.21 -18.16
N GLN A 60 2.65 -17.01 -19.27
CA GLN A 60 2.02 -15.71 -19.57
C GLN A 60 0.90 -15.35 -18.57
N LYS A 61 0.07 -16.33 -18.17
CA LYS A 61 -0.99 -16.11 -17.18
C LYS A 61 -0.43 -15.69 -15.82
N ASN A 62 0.61 -16.39 -15.36
CA ASN A 62 1.24 -16.11 -14.07
C ASN A 62 1.94 -14.74 -14.06
N MET A 63 2.52 -14.33 -15.19
CA MET A 63 3.10 -13.00 -15.37
C MET A 63 2.04 -11.90 -15.22
N VAL A 64 0.91 -12.02 -15.94
CA VAL A 64 -0.20 -11.05 -15.87
C VAL A 64 -0.77 -10.97 -14.45
N TRP A 65 -0.94 -12.11 -13.78
CA TRP A 65 -1.43 -12.15 -12.40
C TRP A 65 -0.45 -11.48 -11.43
N THR A 66 0.85 -11.75 -11.55
CA THR A 66 1.89 -11.16 -10.68
C THR A 66 1.95 -9.64 -10.83
N ILE A 67 1.87 -9.12 -12.05
CA ILE A 67 1.83 -7.66 -12.29
C ILE A 67 0.58 -7.05 -11.66
N GLY A 68 -0.58 -7.68 -11.84
CA GLY A 68 -1.84 -7.22 -11.25
C GLY A 68 -1.78 -7.15 -9.72
N LEU A 69 -1.19 -8.18 -9.09
CA LEU A 69 -1.02 -8.23 -7.63
C LEU A 69 -0.12 -7.13 -7.10
N ASN A 70 1.05 -6.90 -7.70
CA ASN A 70 1.96 -5.84 -7.27
C ASN A 70 1.27 -4.46 -7.29
N ILE A 71 0.52 -4.17 -8.35
CA ILE A 71 -0.24 -2.91 -8.46
C ILE A 71 -1.30 -2.82 -7.37
N VAL A 72 -2.03 -3.91 -7.09
CA VAL A 72 -3.05 -3.92 -6.03
C VAL A 72 -2.42 -3.72 -4.66
N GLU A 73 -1.27 -4.34 -4.38
CA GLU A 73 -0.52 -4.15 -3.14
C GLU A 73 -0.12 -2.67 -2.95
N ASP A 74 0.40 -2.03 -4.00
CA ASP A 74 0.77 -0.61 -3.97
C ASP A 74 -0.46 0.30 -3.73
N LEU A 75 -1.59 0.00 -4.40
CA LEU A 75 -2.84 0.74 -4.20
C LEU A 75 -3.38 0.57 -2.78
N LEU A 76 -3.35 -0.64 -2.23
CA LEU A 76 -3.74 -0.91 -0.85
C LEU A 76 -2.87 -0.13 0.14
N GLN A 77 -1.58 0.01 -0.15
CA GLN A 77 -0.66 0.80 0.67
C GLN A 77 -1.00 2.30 0.64
N ILE A 78 -1.29 2.85 -0.54
CA ILE A 78 -1.74 4.25 -0.70
C ILE A 78 -3.05 4.47 0.08
N VAL A 79 -4.00 3.54 -0.02
CA VAL A 79 -5.25 3.58 0.75
C VAL A 79 -4.98 3.51 2.25
N GLY A 80 -3.99 2.72 2.69
CA GLY A 80 -3.56 2.66 4.09
C GLY A 80 -3.11 4.03 4.61
N TYR A 81 -2.24 4.72 3.87
CA TYR A 81 -1.81 6.08 4.21
C TYR A 81 -2.98 7.08 4.26
N LEU A 82 -3.87 7.02 3.28
CA LEU A 82 -5.05 7.89 3.23
C LEU A 82 -5.99 7.65 4.43
N THR A 83 -6.19 6.38 4.79
CA THR A 83 -7.05 5.97 5.91
C THR A 83 -6.54 6.53 7.23
N ILE A 84 -5.22 6.44 7.48
CA ILE A 84 -4.60 7.03 8.66
C ILE A 84 -4.77 8.55 8.67
N GLY A 85 -4.60 9.22 7.52
CA GLY A 85 -4.81 10.65 7.39
C GLY A 85 -6.24 11.09 7.74
N MET A 86 -7.24 10.37 7.23
CA MET A 86 -8.66 10.64 7.49
C MET A 86 -9.05 10.34 8.94
N LEU A 87 -8.45 9.30 9.55
CA LEU A 87 -8.64 8.97 10.96
C LEU A 87 -8.16 10.12 11.87
N ILE A 88 -6.95 10.64 11.60
CA ILE A 88 -6.39 11.78 12.32
C ILE A 88 -7.27 13.02 12.14
N TYR A 89 -7.68 13.32 10.90
CA TYR A 89 -8.57 14.45 10.62
C TYR A 89 -9.91 14.35 11.36
N GLY A 90 -10.55 13.18 11.35
CA GLY A 90 -11.78 12.92 12.10
C GLY A 90 -11.61 13.08 13.61
N GLY A 91 -10.49 12.63 14.15
CA GLY A 91 -10.10 12.83 15.56
C GLY A 91 -9.95 14.31 15.92
N PHE A 92 -9.26 15.09 15.09
CA PHE A 92 -9.12 16.53 15.29
C PHE A 92 -10.47 17.25 15.24
N VAL A 93 -11.33 16.92 14.28
CA VAL A 93 -12.68 17.48 14.18
C VAL A 93 -13.48 17.16 15.44
N TYR A 94 -13.43 15.91 15.93
CA TYR A 94 -14.12 15.52 17.15
C TYR A 94 -13.63 16.29 18.39
N MET A 95 -12.30 16.39 18.59
CA MET A 95 -11.72 17.07 19.74
C MET A 95 -11.92 18.60 19.73
N THR A 96 -11.95 19.22 18.54
CA THR A 96 -12.13 20.68 18.39
C THR A 96 -13.59 21.12 18.26
N SER A 97 -14.53 20.18 18.37
CA SER A 97 -15.97 20.43 18.33
C SER A 97 -16.49 20.95 19.68
N THR A 98 -15.98 22.08 20.15
CA THR A 98 -16.41 22.67 21.42
C THR A 98 -17.87 23.14 21.30
N GLY A 99 -18.81 22.35 21.82
CA GLY A 99 -20.22 22.73 22.03
C GLY A 99 -21.14 22.72 20.79
N LYS A 100 -20.66 22.29 19.60
CA LYS A 100 -21.50 22.18 18.39
C LYS A 100 -21.82 20.71 18.09
N PRO A 101 -23.07 20.25 18.28
CA PRO A 101 -23.43 18.84 18.10
C PRO A 101 -23.16 18.35 16.67
N ASP A 102 -23.37 19.21 15.67
CA ASP A 102 -23.13 18.87 14.25
C ASP A 102 -21.67 18.46 13.98
N LYS A 103 -20.71 19.12 14.64
CA LYS A 103 -19.29 18.86 14.42
C LYS A 103 -18.82 17.60 15.16
N ILE A 104 -19.42 17.31 16.32
CA ILE A 104 -19.20 16.05 17.06
C ILE A 104 -19.72 14.87 16.23
N VAL A 105 -20.92 14.97 15.67
CA VAL A 105 -21.51 13.92 14.82
C VAL A 105 -20.70 13.72 13.55
N ALA A 106 -20.28 14.82 12.89
CA ALA A 106 -19.44 14.75 11.70
C ALA A 106 -18.08 14.08 11.99
N GLY A 107 -17.39 14.47 13.07
CA GLY A 107 -16.12 13.87 13.48
C GLY A 107 -16.25 12.36 13.75
N LYS A 108 -17.30 11.98 14.49
CA LYS A 108 -17.60 10.56 14.76
C LYS A 108 -17.88 9.78 13.47
N LYS A 109 -18.62 10.35 12.52
CA LYS A 109 -18.89 9.71 11.23
C LYS A 109 -17.60 9.46 10.43
N ILE A 110 -16.67 10.43 10.42
CA ILE A 110 -15.38 10.28 9.74
C ILE A 110 -14.56 9.17 10.38
N ILE A 111 -14.50 9.11 11.72
CA ILE A 111 -13.76 8.07 12.45
C ILE A 111 -14.33 6.68 12.14
N ILE A 112 -15.65 6.52 12.21
CA ILE A 112 -16.32 5.24 11.93
C ILE A 112 -16.08 4.82 10.47
N ASN A 113 -16.22 5.74 9.52
CA ASN A 113 -16.01 5.43 8.11
C ASN A 113 -14.55 5.04 7.81
N SER A 114 -13.59 5.68 8.49
CA SER A 114 -12.16 5.36 8.36
C SER A 114 -11.84 3.99 8.96
N LEU A 115 -12.46 3.63 10.09
CA LEU A 115 -12.33 2.30 10.70
C LEU A 115 -12.86 1.20 9.77
N VAL A 116 -14.02 1.41 9.15
CA VAL A 116 -14.59 0.44 8.19
C VAL A 116 -13.65 0.24 7.00
N ALA A 117 -13.10 1.31 6.43
CA ALA A 117 -12.13 1.22 5.34
C ALA A 117 -10.86 0.44 5.74
N MET A 118 -10.37 0.65 6.98
CA MET A 118 -9.21 -0.08 7.51
C MET A 118 -9.47 -1.59 7.62
N VAL A 119 -10.66 -1.98 8.10
CA VAL A 119 -11.05 -3.39 8.20
C VAL A 119 -11.14 -4.02 6.81
N ILE A 120 -11.73 -3.31 5.83
CA ILE A 120 -11.81 -3.77 4.44
C ILE A 120 -10.41 -3.98 3.87
N ALA A 121 -9.49 -3.02 4.06
CA ALA A 121 -8.12 -3.12 3.56
C ALA A 121 -7.38 -4.36 4.13
N ILE A 122 -7.49 -4.61 5.43
CA ILE A 122 -6.90 -5.79 6.08
C ILE A 122 -7.53 -7.09 5.51
N SER A 123 -8.85 -7.11 5.34
CA SER A 123 -9.55 -8.27 4.79
C SER A 123 -9.17 -8.56 3.33
N SER A 124 -8.86 -7.52 2.54
CA SER A 124 -8.48 -7.65 1.13
C SER A 124 -7.26 -8.55 0.94
N VAL A 125 -6.25 -8.43 1.82
CA VAL A 125 -5.03 -9.24 1.76
C VAL A 125 -5.33 -10.72 1.98
N LEU A 126 -6.27 -11.03 2.88
CA LEU A 126 -6.71 -12.40 3.12
C LEU A 126 -7.36 -12.99 1.86
N PHE A 127 -8.26 -12.25 1.21
CA PHE A 127 -8.93 -12.72 0.00
C PHE A 127 -7.94 -12.95 -1.15
N VAL A 128 -7.00 -12.03 -1.36
CA VAL A 128 -5.97 -12.18 -2.40
C VAL A 128 -5.14 -13.44 -2.17
N ASN A 129 -4.67 -13.66 -0.94
CA ASN A 129 -3.90 -14.86 -0.59
C ASN A 129 -4.70 -16.16 -0.73
N LEU A 130 -6.01 -16.15 -0.41
CA LEU A 130 -6.88 -17.31 -0.61
C LEU A 130 -7.05 -17.64 -2.09
N ILE A 131 -7.24 -16.63 -2.95
CA ILE A 131 -7.34 -16.84 -4.40
C ILE A 131 -6.03 -17.41 -4.95
N ILE A 132 -4.88 -16.89 -4.51
CA ILE A 132 -3.56 -17.37 -4.98
C ILE A 132 -3.34 -18.84 -4.62
N ARG A 133 -3.58 -19.23 -3.36
CA ARG A 133 -3.44 -20.62 -2.91
C ARG A 133 -4.31 -21.56 -3.76
N ASN A 134 -5.53 -21.14 -4.05
CA ASN A 134 -6.47 -21.95 -4.81
C ASN A 134 -6.18 -21.94 -6.32
N ALA A 135 -5.67 -20.84 -6.88
CA ALA A 135 -5.40 -20.68 -8.30
C ALA A 135 -4.07 -21.28 -8.75
N LEU A 136 -3.05 -21.29 -7.87
CA LEU A 136 -1.72 -21.81 -8.20
C LEU A 136 -1.50 -23.26 -7.72
N GLY A 137 -2.48 -23.88 -7.06
CA GLY A 137 -2.41 -25.29 -6.65
C GLY A 137 -1.27 -25.63 -5.69
N VAL A 138 -0.68 -24.62 -5.05
CA VAL A 138 0.35 -24.80 -4.02
C VAL A 138 -0.37 -24.98 -2.70
N ASN A 139 -0.40 -26.22 -2.21
CA ASN A 139 -0.83 -26.57 -0.85
C ASN A 139 0.14 -25.98 0.18
#